data_AF-A0A914XVK5-F1
#
_entry.id   AF-A0A914XVK5-F1
#
_cell.length_a   1.000
_cell.length_b   1.000
_cell.length_c   1.000
_cell.angle_alpha   90.00
_cell.angle_beta   90.00
_cell.angle_gamma   90.00
#
_symmetry.space_group_name_H-M   'P 1'
#
loop_
_entity.id
_entity.type
_entity.pdbx_description
1 polymer ?
#
loop_
_entity_poly.entity_id
_entity_poly.type
_entity_poly.pdbx_seq_one_letter_code
_entity_poly.pdbx_strand_id
1 'polypeptide(L)'
;MDKHLLAIANFRQSLYSKPLKNVINVYTENDKAEVNRCVDAILRLEARVNQIREEFPEEANLKEISEIITTFLNADCGVPQMKLASWIEKVLEKCEHWQKLAPRQYSLVGQLNELQQILIDWRKMQVHSWNHIINAVQEESQAIAVTMGYPIIQTLMQWRQNPTAEKNIQNFLAMIVDWIQSSTLIDFESRLKIASFAAVLIDNFSKSDTKLYELSPSIKSIVFYFSAYLQTVQEKLKKKRAEVVQELENFVNIVKFHDLNLWSVKNSAEKAHQKLFKIIKRYKLHGNEQLSTLFLTFLPEIPCPLSIEISTKLTDGNSESRLNFANFFERFSNLLNGLPGLIEPESLFEYCSDYLGILKKDVIYAENDDEGNEKLQGQALFDRQRRFAALVKQASKFGLRSRRAAPISSEELLKSSLTMDAKNTGLNEEYFRSCAVTRNLVIRLVNQLNSTKQPHILKQVSAQMISHIRGVTEYGFAWLLNSVPTFQRLEETIQWIQATKDRISIFAENAKISPPCFSASSQSKSIFDEAKGYVKKSFEIGKLLQSLIFAAPEKSINSTFNADVNILSELRDVALHKEHPKIF
;
A
#
# COMPACT_ATOMS: atom_id res chain seq x y z
N MET A 1 -0.67 19.98 -24.57
CA MET A 1 0.11 18.77 -24.91
C MET A 1 -0.57 17.59 -24.26
N ASP A 2 -0.94 16.59 -25.06
CA ASP A 2 -1.69 15.42 -24.61
C ASP A 2 -0.89 14.64 -23.56
N LYS A 3 -1.51 14.30 -22.41
CA LYS A 3 -0.84 13.58 -21.31
C LYS A 3 -0.26 12.24 -21.78
N HIS A 4 -0.85 11.65 -22.82
CA HIS A 4 -0.36 10.44 -23.48
C HIS A 4 0.93 10.66 -24.26
N LEU A 5 1.07 11.80 -24.95
CA LEU A 5 2.31 12.15 -25.66
C LEU A 5 3.45 12.45 -24.68
N LEU A 6 3.13 13.03 -23.52
CA LEU A 6 4.11 13.25 -22.46
C LEU A 6 4.54 11.92 -21.80
N ALA A 7 3.61 10.98 -21.60
CA ALA A 7 3.93 9.64 -21.12
C ALA A 7 4.78 8.84 -22.12
N ILE A 8 4.48 8.94 -23.42
CA ILE A 8 5.28 8.32 -24.49
C ILE A 8 6.65 9.00 -24.61
N ALA A 9 6.74 10.32 -24.46
CA ALA A 9 8.01 11.04 -24.44
C ALA A 9 8.88 10.68 -23.23
N ASN A 10 8.27 10.52 -22.05
CA ASN A 10 8.96 10.06 -20.84
C ASN A 10 9.39 8.59 -20.96
N PHE A 11 8.56 7.73 -21.55
CA PHE A 11 8.91 6.34 -21.87
C PHE A 11 10.07 6.28 -22.88
N ARG A 12 10.04 7.16 -23.88
CA ARG A 12 11.12 7.31 -24.88
C ARG A 12 12.42 7.84 -24.25
N GLN A 13 12.34 8.78 -23.31
CA GLN A 13 13.50 9.22 -22.52
C GLN A 13 14.04 8.10 -21.61
N SER A 14 13.16 7.27 -21.03
CA SER A 14 13.55 6.05 -20.29
C SER A 14 14.20 4.98 -21.18
N LEU A 15 13.90 4.96 -22.48
CA LEU A 15 14.56 4.08 -23.46
C LEU A 15 15.93 4.61 -23.91
N TYR A 16 16.16 5.93 -23.79
CA TYR A 16 17.44 6.59 -24.15
C TYR A 16 18.34 6.91 -22.97
N SER A 17 17.87 6.78 -21.73
CA SER A 17 18.76 6.72 -20.56
C SER A 17 19.61 5.47 -20.73
N LYS A 18 20.88 5.64 -21.12
CA LYS A 18 21.87 4.56 -21.20
C LYS A 18 21.74 3.73 -19.92
N PRO A 19 21.30 2.46 -19.99
CA PRO A 19 21.35 1.61 -18.82
C PRO A 19 22.81 1.55 -18.38
N LEU A 20 23.08 1.86 -17.10
CA LEU A 20 24.30 1.45 -16.41
C LEU A 20 24.57 0.02 -16.83
N LYS A 21 25.63 -0.26 -17.62
CA LYS A 21 26.00 -1.58 -18.18
C LYS A 21 25.15 -2.71 -17.56
N ASN A 22 23.97 -2.97 -18.13
CA ASN A 22 22.99 -3.85 -17.48
C ASN A 22 23.66 -5.23 -17.38
N VAL A 23 23.84 -5.71 -16.17
CA VAL A 23 24.36 -7.06 -15.96
C VAL A 23 23.32 -8.03 -16.52
N ILE A 24 23.65 -8.67 -17.65
CA ILE A 24 22.75 -9.57 -18.36
C ILE A 24 22.43 -10.77 -17.47
N ASN A 25 21.14 -11.11 -17.36
CA ASN A 25 20.75 -12.38 -16.76
C ASN A 25 21.01 -13.52 -17.75
N VAL A 26 22.21 -14.10 -17.67
CA VAL A 26 22.70 -15.17 -18.58
C VAL A 26 21.83 -16.43 -18.64
N TYR A 27 20.84 -16.56 -17.74
CA TYR A 27 19.89 -17.67 -17.70
C TYR A 27 18.62 -17.42 -18.52
N THR A 28 18.32 -16.16 -18.84
CA THR A 28 17.15 -15.76 -19.64
C THR A 28 17.54 -15.08 -20.95
N GLU A 29 18.73 -14.48 -20.99
CA GLU A 29 19.23 -13.65 -22.08
C GLU A 29 20.62 -14.09 -22.52
N ASN A 30 21.10 -13.52 -23.64
CA ASN A 30 22.45 -13.71 -24.15
C ASN A 30 23.08 -12.38 -24.55
N ASP A 31 24.42 -12.34 -24.57
CA ASP A 31 25.16 -11.20 -25.10
C ASP A 31 25.48 -11.45 -26.57
N LYS A 32 24.93 -10.61 -27.46
CA LYS A 32 25.07 -10.79 -28.92
C LYS A 32 26.52 -10.74 -29.38
N ALA A 33 27.37 -9.92 -28.76
CA ALA A 33 28.77 -9.81 -29.16
C ALA A 33 29.55 -11.07 -28.77
N GLU A 34 29.32 -11.57 -27.55
CA GLU A 34 29.94 -12.82 -27.09
C GLU A 34 29.42 -14.06 -27.83
N VAL A 35 28.13 -14.10 -28.18
CA VAL A 35 27.56 -15.17 -29.02
C VAL A 35 28.20 -15.16 -30.41
N ASN A 36 28.33 -14.00 -31.06
CA ASN A 36 29.00 -13.91 -32.36
C ASN A 36 30.46 -14.36 -32.29
N ARG A 37 31.20 -13.94 -31.27
CA ARG A 37 32.58 -14.42 -31.00
C ARG A 37 32.64 -15.94 -30.89
N CYS A 38 31.64 -16.56 -30.24
CA CYS A 38 31.54 -18.01 -30.14
C CYS A 38 31.19 -18.70 -31.46
N VAL A 39 30.28 -18.11 -32.26
CA VAL A 39 29.94 -18.62 -33.59
C VAL A 39 31.17 -18.66 -34.48
N ASP A 40 31.95 -17.58 -34.52
CA ASP A 40 33.19 -17.50 -35.31
C ASP A 40 34.19 -18.61 -34.92
N ALA A 41 34.34 -18.86 -33.61
CA ALA A 41 35.21 -19.92 -33.10
C ALA A 41 34.69 -21.32 -33.44
N ILE A 42 33.37 -21.55 -33.40
CA ILE A 42 32.74 -22.81 -33.79
C ILE A 42 32.89 -23.07 -35.28
N LEU A 43 32.72 -22.05 -36.15
CA LEU A 43 32.89 -22.22 -37.60
C LEU A 43 34.34 -22.60 -37.96
N ARG A 44 35.33 -22.06 -37.24
CA ARG A 44 36.73 -22.50 -37.36
C ARG A 44 36.92 -23.95 -36.94
N LEU A 45 36.27 -24.38 -35.86
CA LEU A 45 36.30 -25.78 -35.42
C LEU A 45 35.62 -26.69 -36.44
N GLU A 46 34.45 -26.30 -36.94
CA GLU A 46 33.67 -27.05 -37.93
C GLU A 46 34.46 -27.30 -39.21
N ALA A 47 35.10 -26.26 -39.76
CA ALA A 47 35.95 -26.38 -40.94
C ALA A 47 37.08 -27.40 -40.73
N ARG A 48 37.72 -27.39 -39.55
CA ARG A 48 38.79 -28.34 -39.21
C ARG A 48 38.27 -29.75 -39.01
N VAL A 49 37.13 -29.92 -38.33
CA VAL A 49 36.50 -31.23 -38.12
C VAL A 49 36.07 -31.85 -39.45
N ASN A 50 35.50 -31.05 -40.36
CA ASN A 50 35.14 -31.51 -41.70
C ASN A 50 36.37 -31.99 -42.49
N GLN A 51 37.49 -31.26 -42.43
CA GLN A 51 38.75 -31.70 -43.06
C GLN A 51 39.23 -33.04 -42.51
N ILE A 52 39.19 -33.25 -41.19
CA ILE A 52 39.63 -34.52 -40.58
C ILE A 52 38.66 -35.66 -40.96
N ARG A 53 37.37 -35.36 -41.08
CA ARG A 53 36.32 -36.35 -41.41
C ARG A 53 36.44 -36.86 -42.85
N GLU A 54 37.05 -36.10 -43.77
CA GLU A 54 37.36 -36.60 -45.13
C GLU A 54 38.34 -37.78 -45.07
N GLU A 55 39.27 -37.77 -44.11
CA GLU A 55 40.27 -38.83 -43.94
C GLU A 55 39.81 -39.94 -42.98
N PHE A 56 38.89 -39.65 -42.06
CA PHE A 56 38.33 -40.60 -41.08
C PHE A 56 36.79 -40.61 -41.09
N PRO A 57 36.14 -41.05 -42.18
CA PRO A 57 34.68 -40.99 -42.32
C PRO A 57 33.91 -41.94 -41.39
N GLU A 58 34.54 -43.04 -40.95
CA GLU A 58 33.91 -44.04 -40.08
C GLU A 58 33.97 -43.68 -38.58
N GLU A 59 34.69 -42.62 -38.22
CA GLU A 59 34.85 -42.23 -36.82
C GLU A 59 33.57 -41.59 -36.26
N ALA A 60 32.86 -42.36 -35.42
CA ALA A 60 31.61 -41.92 -34.80
C ALA A 60 31.75 -40.61 -34.00
N ASN A 61 32.88 -40.40 -33.33
CA ASN A 61 33.10 -39.20 -32.51
C ASN A 61 33.11 -37.90 -33.34
N LEU A 62 33.73 -37.91 -34.53
CA LEU A 62 33.74 -36.74 -35.43
C LEU A 62 32.34 -36.41 -35.97
N LYS A 63 31.51 -37.44 -36.18
CA LYS A 63 30.11 -37.27 -36.55
C LYS A 63 29.31 -36.62 -35.42
N GLU A 64 29.45 -37.11 -34.19
CA GLU A 64 28.78 -36.53 -33.01
C GLU A 64 29.16 -35.06 -32.79
N ILE A 65 30.46 -34.71 -32.94
CA ILE A 65 30.92 -33.31 -32.85
C ILE A 65 30.19 -32.45 -33.88
N SER A 66 30.10 -32.93 -35.13
CA SER A 66 29.45 -32.21 -36.23
C SER A 66 27.95 -32.01 -36.00
N GLU A 67 27.26 -33.02 -35.46
CA GLU A 67 25.84 -32.95 -35.11
C GLU A 67 25.57 -31.91 -34.01
N ILE A 68 26.42 -31.86 -32.98
CA ILE A 68 26.31 -30.86 -31.91
C ILE A 68 26.57 -29.45 -32.45
N ILE A 69 27.59 -29.27 -33.30
CA ILE A 69 27.89 -27.99 -33.96
C ILE A 69 26.71 -27.52 -34.82
N THR A 70 26.16 -28.42 -35.63
CA THR A 70 24.98 -28.12 -36.47
C THR A 70 23.79 -27.68 -35.62
N THR A 71 23.56 -28.38 -34.49
CA THR A 71 22.50 -28.02 -33.53
C THR A 71 22.74 -26.63 -32.93
N PHE A 72 23.98 -26.29 -32.59
CA PHE A 72 24.33 -24.96 -32.07
C PHE A 72 24.08 -23.86 -33.10
N LEU A 73 24.53 -24.05 -34.34
CA LEU A 73 24.40 -23.04 -35.41
C LEU A 73 22.95 -22.83 -35.87
N ASN A 74 22.10 -23.84 -35.73
CA ASN A 74 20.67 -23.77 -36.06
C ASN A 74 19.79 -23.23 -34.93
N ALA A 75 20.37 -22.82 -33.80
CA ALA A 75 19.60 -22.37 -32.65
C ALA A 75 19.05 -20.95 -32.82
N ASP A 76 17.88 -20.70 -32.21
CA ASP A 76 17.28 -19.36 -32.21
C ASP A 76 18.18 -18.32 -31.53
N CYS A 77 18.18 -17.09 -32.06
CA CYS A 77 18.96 -15.98 -31.49
C CYS A 77 18.59 -15.59 -30.06
N GLY A 78 17.43 -16.04 -29.55
CA GLY A 78 16.95 -15.78 -28.18
C GLY A 78 17.35 -16.85 -27.16
N VAL A 79 18.13 -17.86 -27.53
CA VAL A 79 18.55 -18.92 -26.61
C VAL A 79 19.43 -18.34 -25.48
N PRO A 80 19.15 -18.64 -24.19
CA PRO A 80 19.95 -18.10 -23.08
C PRO A 80 21.43 -18.48 -23.15
N GLN A 81 22.31 -17.57 -22.72
CA GLN A 81 23.76 -17.74 -22.76
C GLN A 81 24.19 -19.06 -22.10
N MET A 82 23.63 -19.40 -20.93
CA MET A 82 24.03 -20.62 -20.21
C MET A 82 23.55 -21.91 -20.86
N LYS A 83 22.53 -21.85 -21.71
CA LYS A 83 22.12 -23.00 -22.53
C LYS A 83 23.10 -23.20 -23.68
N LEU A 84 23.54 -22.12 -24.34
CA LEU A 84 24.61 -22.16 -25.33
C LEU A 84 25.92 -22.69 -24.71
N ALA A 85 26.28 -22.24 -23.51
CA ALA A 85 27.46 -22.71 -22.79
C ALA A 85 27.47 -24.24 -22.59
N SER A 86 26.30 -24.82 -22.29
CA SER A 86 26.17 -26.27 -22.12
C SER A 86 26.42 -27.07 -23.40
N TRP A 87 26.15 -26.47 -24.57
CA TRP A 87 26.46 -27.08 -25.86
C TRP A 87 27.94 -26.98 -26.18
N ILE A 88 28.57 -25.83 -25.91
CA ILE A 88 30.03 -25.67 -26.03
C ILE A 88 30.78 -26.67 -25.16
N GLU A 89 30.31 -26.87 -23.92
CA GLU A 89 30.86 -27.89 -23.01
C GLU A 89 30.82 -29.29 -23.60
N LYS A 90 29.70 -29.67 -24.22
CA LYS A 90 29.56 -30.98 -24.90
C LYS A 90 30.49 -31.11 -26.09
N VAL A 91 30.65 -30.04 -26.89
CA VAL A 91 31.60 -30.03 -28.01
C VAL A 91 33.03 -30.24 -27.50
N LEU A 92 33.46 -29.47 -26.50
CA LEU A 92 34.79 -29.57 -25.91
C LEU A 92 35.06 -30.98 -25.34
N GLU A 93 34.09 -31.58 -24.66
CA GLU A 93 34.18 -32.95 -24.12
C GLU A 93 34.43 -34.01 -25.22
N LYS A 94 33.71 -33.91 -26.33
CA LYS A 94 33.86 -34.82 -27.48
C LYS A 94 35.17 -34.60 -28.23
N CYS A 95 35.57 -33.35 -28.42
CA CYS A 95 36.85 -33.00 -29.02
C CYS A 95 38.04 -33.47 -28.16
N GLU A 96 37.96 -33.39 -26.83
CA GLU A 96 38.99 -33.97 -25.96
C GLU A 96 39.08 -35.50 -26.09
N HIS A 97 37.95 -36.18 -26.25
CA HIS A 97 37.95 -37.63 -26.49
C HIS A 97 38.68 -37.98 -27.79
N TRP A 98 38.43 -37.24 -28.87
CA TRP A 98 39.17 -37.37 -30.12
C TRP A 98 40.67 -37.13 -29.91
N GLN A 99 41.01 -36.06 -29.19
CA GLN A 99 42.40 -35.65 -28.99
C GLN A 99 43.26 -36.68 -28.23
N LYS A 100 42.64 -37.57 -27.44
CA LYS A 100 43.33 -38.68 -26.74
C LYS A 100 43.80 -39.78 -27.68
N LEU A 101 43.10 -40.01 -28.79
CA LEU A 101 43.35 -41.11 -29.73
C LEU A 101 43.95 -40.62 -31.07
N ALA A 102 43.77 -39.34 -31.38
CA ALA A 102 44.15 -38.76 -32.65
C ALA A 102 45.69 -38.63 -32.84
N PRO A 103 46.22 -38.91 -34.04
CA PRO A 103 47.58 -38.56 -34.42
C PRO A 103 47.82 -37.04 -34.32
N ARG A 104 49.07 -36.62 -34.03
CA ARG A 104 49.44 -35.20 -33.85
C ARG A 104 49.02 -34.31 -35.03
N GLN A 105 49.05 -34.83 -36.25
CA GLN A 105 48.69 -34.10 -37.47
C GLN A 105 47.18 -33.77 -37.59
N TYR A 106 46.32 -34.48 -36.86
CA TYR A 106 44.86 -34.24 -36.80
C TYR A 106 44.42 -33.66 -35.45
N SER A 107 45.32 -32.94 -34.79
CA SER A 107 44.99 -32.24 -33.54
C SER A 107 43.98 -31.12 -33.76
N LEU A 108 43.10 -30.94 -32.77
CA LEU A 108 42.10 -29.86 -32.67
C LEU A 108 42.50 -28.77 -31.65
N VAL A 109 43.62 -28.92 -30.95
CA VAL A 109 44.00 -28.06 -29.80
C VAL A 109 43.99 -26.57 -30.14
N GLY A 110 44.43 -26.20 -31.36
CA GLY A 110 44.43 -24.81 -31.81
C GLY A 110 43.04 -24.16 -31.81
N GLN A 111 42.02 -24.91 -32.21
CA GLN A 111 40.62 -24.46 -32.23
C GLN A 111 39.97 -24.54 -30.84
N LEU A 112 40.39 -25.50 -30.00
CA LEU A 112 39.82 -25.69 -28.66
C LEU A 112 40.19 -24.58 -27.68
N ASN A 113 41.40 -24.02 -27.76
CA ASN A 113 41.87 -22.99 -26.83
C ASN A 113 40.95 -21.75 -26.80
N GLU A 114 40.49 -21.31 -27.98
CA GLU A 114 39.60 -20.14 -28.08
C GLU A 114 38.22 -20.44 -27.48
N LEU A 115 37.64 -21.60 -27.79
CA LEU A 115 36.36 -22.04 -27.24
C LEU A 115 36.41 -22.23 -25.71
N GLN A 116 37.52 -22.76 -25.19
CA GLN A 116 37.75 -22.88 -23.75
C GLN A 116 37.78 -21.49 -23.09
N GLN A 117 38.47 -20.51 -23.70
CA GLN A 117 38.51 -19.15 -23.16
C GLN A 117 37.14 -18.49 -23.16
N ILE A 118 36.37 -18.63 -24.24
CA ILE A 118 34.99 -18.10 -24.33
C ILE A 118 34.12 -18.71 -23.24
N LEU A 119 34.21 -20.02 -23.03
CA LEU A 119 33.44 -20.70 -22.01
C LEU A 119 33.81 -20.22 -20.60
N ILE A 120 35.10 -20.01 -20.32
CA ILE A 120 35.56 -19.41 -19.06
C ILE A 120 34.99 -17.99 -18.88
N ASP A 121 35.00 -17.17 -19.93
CA ASP A 121 34.45 -15.82 -19.91
C ASP A 121 32.93 -15.84 -19.62
N TRP A 122 32.19 -16.76 -20.24
CA TRP A 122 30.74 -16.94 -19.98
C TRP A 122 30.46 -17.43 -18.55
N ARG A 123 31.33 -18.26 -17.97
CA ARG A 123 31.22 -18.66 -16.56
C ARG A 123 31.50 -17.48 -15.61
N LYS A 124 32.42 -16.57 -15.95
CA LYS A 124 32.61 -15.31 -15.20
C LYS A 124 31.37 -14.41 -15.30
N MET A 125 30.78 -14.27 -16.49
CA MET A 125 29.52 -13.54 -16.67
C MET A 125 28.40 -14.13 -15.83
N GLN A 126 28.30 -15.45 -15.74
CA GLN A 126 27.34 -16.14 -14.88
C GLN A 126 27.49 -15.77 -13.41
N VAL A 127 28.70 -15.82 -12.86
CA VAL A 127 28.92 -15.43 -11.46
C VAL A 127 28.63 -13.96 -11.23
N HIS A 128 28.92 -13.10 -12.21
CA HIS A 128 28.59 -11.68 -12.13
C HIS A 128 27.07 -11.43 -12.12
N SER A 129 26.30 -12.22 -12.86
CA SER A 129 24.84 -12.11 -12.91
C SER A 129 24.15 -12.52 -11.62
N TRP A 130 24.80 -13.33 -10.78
CA TRP A 130 24.22 -13.78 -9.51
C TRP A 130 23.91 -12.61 -8.57
N ASN A 131 24.69 -11.51 -8.60
CA ASN A 131 24.42 -10.34 -7.75
C ASN A 131 23.02 -9.74 -7.96
N HIS A 132 22.39 -9.97 -9.12
CA HIS A 132 21.07 -9.44 -9.45
C HIS A 132 19.95 -10.48 -9.35
N ILE A 133 20.24 -11.75 -9.05
CA ILE A 133 19.24 -12.82 -9.12
C ILE A 133 18.12 -12.64 -8.10
N ILE A 134 18.40 -12.04 -6.94
CA ILE A 134 17.38 -11.75 -5.92
C ILE A 134 16.39 -10.70 -6.41
N ASN A 135 16.85 -9.71 -7.18
CA ASN A 135 15.97 -8.71 -7.79
C ASN A 135 15.06 -9.38 -8.82
N ALA A 136 15.63 -10.21 -9.71
CA ALA A 136 14.87 -10.94 -10.71
C ALA A 136 13.78 -11.84 -10.07
N VAL A 137 14.11 -12.51 -8.97
CA VAL A 137 13.14 -13.33 -8.21
C VAL A 137 12.01 -12.47 -7.60
N GLN A 138 12.34 -11.28 -7.10
CA GLN A 138 11.34 -10.38 -6.55
C GLN A 138 10.42 -9.84 -7.65
N GLU A 139 10.99 -9.37 -8.76
CA GLU A 139 10.27 -8.89 -9.94
C GLU A 139 9.36 -9.97 -10.54
N GLU A 140 9.87 -11.20 -10.68
CA GLU A 140 9.08 -12.37 -11.10
C GLU A 140 7.88 -12.57 -10.18
N SER A 141 8.09 -12.54 -8.86
CA SER A 141 7.02 -12.75 -7.88
C SER A 141 5.96 -11.65 -7.95
N GLN A 142 6.40 -10.41 -8.15
CA GLN A 142 5.51 -9.25 -8.34
C GLN A 142 4.73 -9.34 -9.66
N ALA A 143 5.35 -9.79 -10.74
CA ALA A 143 4.69 -10.00 -12.03
C ALA A 143 3.65 -11.12 -11.98
N ILE A 144 3.95 -12.22 -11.29
CA ILE A 144 2.99 -13.31 -11.02
C ILE A 144 1.76 -12.75 -10.31
N ALA A 145 1.93 -11.88 -9.31
CA ALA A 145 0.81 -11.27 -8.60
C ALA A 145 -0.07 -10.41 -9.51
N VAL A 146 0.52 -9.68 -10.47
CA VAL A 146 -0.22 -8.93 -11.49
C VAL A 146 -1.08 -9.85 -12.35
N THR A 147 -0.50 -10.96 -12.84
CA THR A 147 -1.23 -11.96 -13.63
C THR A 147 -2.36 -12.60 -12.83
N MET A 148 -2.11 -12.95 -11.57
CA MET A 148 -3.10 -13.55 -10.67
C MET A 148 -4.25 -12.59 -10.32
N GLY A 149 -4.00 -11.27 -10.35
CA GLY A 149 -5.03 -10.24 -10.13
C GLY A 149 -5.92 -9.95 -11.34
N TYR A 150 -5.66 -10.57 -12.50
CA TYR A 150 -6.44 -10.38 -13.73
C TYR A 150 -7.96 -10.56 -13.56
N PRO A 151 -8.48 -11.52 -12.76
CA PRO A 151 -9.93 -11.68 -12.57
C PRO A 151 -10.63 -10.41 -12.07
N ILE A 152 -9.97 -9.60 -11.22
CA ILE A 152 -10.52 -8.30 -10.75
C ILE A 152 -10.77 -7.38 -11.94
N ILE A 153 -9.78 -7.29 -12.84
CA ILE A 153 -9.85 -6.44 -14.03
C ILE A 153 -10.85 -6.99 -15.04
N GLN A 154 -10.86 -8.32 -15.23
CA GLN A 154 -11.77 -9.00 -16.13
C GLN A 154 -13.23 -8.74 -15.75
N THR A 155 -13.59 -8.84 -14.47
CA THR A 155 -14.96 -8.53 -14.01
C THR A 155 -15.37 -7.10 -14.34
N LEU A 156 -14.47 -6.13 -14.13
CA LEU A 156 -14.74 -4.73 -14.48
C LEU A 156 -14.91 -4.53 -16.00
N MET A 157 -14.10 -5.20 -16.81
CA MET A 157 -14.22 -5.15 -18.27
C MET A 157 -15.55 -5.78 -18.74
N GLN A 158 -15.99 -6.88 -18.13
CA GLN A 158 -17.28 -7.51 -18.42
C GLN A 158 -18.45 -6.59 -18.07
N TRP A 159 -18.43 -5.94 -16.90
CA TRP A 159 -19.45 -4.96 -16.52
C TRP A 159 -19.48 -3.74 -17.43
N ARG A 160 -18.32 -3.32 -17.94
CA ARG A 160 -18.23 -2.26 -18.94
C ARG A 160 -18.87 -2.68 -20.27
N GLN A 161 -18.62 -3.91 -20.73
CA GLN A 161 -19.16 -4.42 -21.99
C GLN A 161 -20.68 -4.67 -21.91
N ASN A 162 -21.18 -5.05 -20.73
CA ASN A 162 -22.60 -5.32 -20.48
C ASN A 162 -23.16 -4.44 -19.34
N PRO A 163 -23.43 -3.14 -19.58
CA PRO A 163 -23.85 -2.21 -18.52
C PRO A 163 -25.17 -2.60 -17.82
N THR A 164 -26.05 -3.31 -18.53
CA THR A 164 -27.38 -3.75 -18.07
C THR A 164 -27.35 -5.01 -17.21
N ALA A 165 -26.22 -5.73 -17.17
CA ALA A 165 -26.09 -6.93 -16.35
C ALA A 165 -26.18 -6.60 -14.85
N GLU A 166 -26.72 -7.54 -14.08
CA GLU A 166 -26.74 -7.42 -12.62
C GLU A 166 -25.30 -7.42 -12.07
N LYS A 167 -24.94 -6.36 -11.35
CA LYS A 167 -23.61 -6.17 -10.78
C LYS A 167 -23.64 -6.55 -9.30
N ASN A 168 -23.02 -7.67 -8.94
CA ASN A 168 -22.86 -8.05 -7.53
C ASN A 168 -21.69 -7.29 -6.88
N ILE A 169 -21.95 -6.04 -6.50
CA ILE A 169 -20.98 -5.12 -5.91
C ILE A 169 -20.39 -5.68 -4.62
N GLN A 170 -21.21 -6.32 -3.77
CA GLN A 170 -20.74 -6.81 -2.48
C GLN A 170 -19.74 -7.95 -2.62
N ASN A 171 -20.01 -8.92 -3.50
CA ASN A 171 -19.09 -10.01 -3.77
C ASN A 171 -17.79 -9.50 -4.42
N PHE A 172 -17.86 -8.48 -5.27
CA PHE A 172 -16.67 -7.89 -5.88
C PHE A 172 -15.78 -7.18 -4.85
N LEU A 173 -16.38 -6.43 -3.91
CA LEU A 173 -15.65 -5.82 -2.80
C LEU A 173 -15.02 -6.88 -1.89
N ALA A 174 -15.77 -7.95 -1.56
CA ALA A 174 -15.24 -9.07 -0.79
C ALA A 174 -14.06 -9.74 -1.50
N MET A 175 -14.15 -9.96 -2.81
CA MET A 175 -13.05 -10.52 -3.62
C MET A 175 -11.79 -9.65 -3.55
N ILE A 176 -11.91 -8.31 -3.57
CA ILE A 176 -10.75 -7.41 -3.42
C ILE A 176 -10.17 -7.48 -2.01
N VAL A 177 -11.02 -7.54 -0.98
CA VAL A 177 -10.57 -7.68 0.41
C VAL A 177 -9.81 -8.99 0.59
N ASP A 178 -10.36 -10.11 0.12
CA ASP A 178 -9.74 -11.44 0.19
C ASP A 178 -8.44 -11.50 -0.61
N TRP A 179 -8.41 -10.85 -1.78
CA TRP A 179 -7.20 -10.71 -2.60
C TRP A 179 -6.07 -10.04 -1.84
N ILE A 180 -6.33 -8.95 -1.10
CA ILE A 180 -5.31 -8.27 -0.32
C ILE A 180 -4.98 -9.04 0.97
N GLN A 181 -5.96 -9.65 1.63
CA GLN A 181 -5.74 -10.41 2.87
C GLN A 181 -4.92 -11.69 2.67
N SER A 182 -5.02 -12.32 1.50
CA SER A 182 -4.27 -13.53 1.13
C SER A 182 -2.86 -13.25 0.58
N SER A 183 -2.36 -12.04 0.82
CA SER A 183 -1.03 -11.59 0.38
C SER A 183 0.09 -12.18 1.22
N THR A 184 1.25 -12.20 0.58
CA THR A 184 2.55 -12.50 1.16
C THR A 184 3.38 -11.23 1.28
N LEU A 185 4.52 -11.29 2.00
CA LEU A 185 5.42 -10.14 2.10
C LEU A 185 5.87 -9.59 0.74
N ILE A 186 6.15 -10.47 -0.25
CA ILE A 186 6.77 -10.08 -1.52
C ILE A 186 5.78 -9.49 -2.53
N ASP A 187 4.50 -9.87 -2.46
CA ASP A 187 3.48 -9.48 -3.43
C ASP A 187 2.44 -8.47 -2.92
N PHE A 188 2.43 -8.16 -1.61
CA PHE A 188 1.45 -7.26 -0.99
C PHE A 188 1.29 -5.92 -1.72
N GLU A 189 2.40 -5.25 -2.03
CA GLU A 189 2.38 -3.96 -2.71
C GLU A 189 1.79 -4.08 -4.13
N SER A 190 2.12 -5.15 -4.86
CA SER A 190 1.54 -5.42 -6.19
C SER A 190 0.03 -5.64 -6.09
N ARG A 191 -0.43 -6.37 -5.07
CA ARG A 191 -1.87 -6.61 -4.85
C ARG A 191 -2.62 -5.32 -4.54
N LEU A 192 -2.04 -4.43 -3.73
CA LEU A 192 -2.59 -3.09 -3.49
C LEU A 192 -2.65 -2.25 -4.77
N LYS A 193 -1.59 -2.28 -5.59
CA LYS A 193 -1.55 -1.55 -6.87
C LYS A 193 -2.64 -2.03 -7.83
N ILE A 194 -2.93 -3.33 -7.89
CA ILE A 194 -4.01 -3.87 -8.73
C ILE A 194 -5.38 -3.39 -8.24
N ALA A 195 -5.63 -3.41 -6.93
CA ALA A 195 -6.87 -2.89 -6.36
C ALA A 195 -7.03 -1.38 -6.60
N SER A 196 -5.94 -0.61 -6.45
CA SER A 196 -5.91 0.81 -6.79
C SER A 196 -6.18 1.05 -8.28
N PHE A 197 -5.56 0.26 -9.15
CA PHE A 197 -5.79 0.32 -10.59
C PHE A 197 -7.25 0.01 -10.95
N ALA A 198 -7.89 -0.94 -10.27
CA ALA A 198 -9.32 -1.23 -10.44
C ALA A 198 -10.19 0.01 -10.14
N ALA A 199 -9.91 0.77 -9.07
CA ALA A 199 -10.60 2.02 -8.78
C ALA A 199 -10.38 3.09 -9.87
N VAL A 200 -9.14 3.24 -10.33
CA VAL A 200 -8.80 4.17 -11.42
C VAL A 200 -9.50 3.79 -12.72
N LEU A 201 -9.61 2.49 -13.04
CA LEU A 201 -10.35 2.03 -14.21
C LEU A 201 -11.82 2.43 -14.15
N ILE A 202 -12.46 2.25 -12.98
CA ILE A 202 -13.86 2.66 -12.76
C ILE A 202 -14.04 4.16 -12.99
N ASP A 203 -13.16 4.99 -12.40
CA ASP A 203 -13.21 6.46 -12.57
C ASP A 203 -13.12 6.87 -14.04
N ASN A 204 -12.38 6.11 -14.85
CA ASN A 204 -12.21 6.38 -16.30
C ASN A 204 -13.34 5.79 -17.15
N PHE A 205 -13.98 4.70 -16.74
CA PHE A 205 -15.04 4.05 -17.51
C PHE A 205 -16.35 4.83 -17.48
N SER A 206 -16.61 5.59 -16.43
CA SER A 206 -17.98 6.01 -16.15
C SER A 206 -18.06 7.33 -15.38
N LYS A 207 -18.41 8.40 -16.10
CA LYS A 207 -19.24 9.47 -15.50
C LYS A 207 -20.74 9.18 -15.67
N SER A 208 -21.12 8.18 -16.48
CA SER A 208 -22.50 7.95 -16.96
C SER A 208 -23.22 6.74 -16.35
N ASP A 209 -22.51 5.70 -15.91
CA ASP A 209 -23.02 4.57 -15.12
C ASP A 209 -22.76 4.85 -13.63
N THR A 210 -23.75 5.47 -12.98
CA THR A 210 -23.70 5.92 -11.58
C THR A 210 -23.41 4.78 -10.61
N LYS A 211 -23.95 3.57 -10.86
CA LYS A 211 -23.75 2.41 -9.98
C LYS A 211 -22.31 1.92 -9.97
N LEU A 212 -21.64 1.94 -11.12
CA LEU A 212 -20.23 1.57 -11.19
C LEU A 212 -19.36 2.67 -10.55
N TYR A 213 -19.70 3.95 -10.76
CA TYR A 213 -18.95 5.06 -10.20
C TYR A 213 -18.97 5.08 -8.66
N GLU A 214 -20.10 4.72 -8.03
CA GLU A 214 -20.25 4.58 -6.57
C GLU A 214 -19.32 3.51 -5.94
N LEU A 215 -18.80 2.58 -6.74
CA LEU A 215 -17.88 1.54 -6.28
C LEU A 215 -16.46 2.05 -6.05
N SER A 216 -16.02 3.03 -6.86
CA SER A 216 -14.64 3.55 -6.81
C SER A 216 -14.25 4.08 -5.43
N PRO A 217 -15.07 4.90 -4.75
CA PRO A 217 -14.82 5.31 -3.36
C PRO A 217 -14.61 4.13 -2.39
N SER A 218 -15.41 3.07 -2.53
CA SER A 218 -15.30 1.88 -1.67
C SER A 218 -13.98 1.13 -1.88
N ILE A 219 -13.53 0.99 -3.13
CA ILE A 219 -12.24 0.34 -3.43
C ILE A 219 -11.07 1.21 -2.95
N LYS A 220 -11.14 2.53 -3.15
CA LYS A 220 -10.13 3.46 -2.63
C LYS A 220 -10.04 3.38 -1.11
N SER A 221 -11.17 3.29 -0.42
CA SER A 221 -11.25 3.07 1.02
C SER A 221 -10.57 1.78 1.44
N ILE A 222 -10.82 0.67 0.75
CA ILE A 222 -10.15 -0.62 1.01
C ILE A 222 -8.64 -0.50 0.82
N VAL A 223 -8.19 0.08 -0.29
CA VAL A 223 -6.77 0.28 -0.59
C VAL A 223 -6.12 1.13 0.50
N PHE A 224 -6.77 2.22 0.92
CA PHE A 224 -6.24 3.08 1.96
C PHE A 224 -6.15 2.36 3.31
N TYR A 225 -7.19 1.60 3.69
CA TYR A 225 -7.17 0.78 4.90
C TYR A 225 -5.96 -0.17 4.93
N PHE A 226 -5.69 -0.89 3.84
CA PHE A 226 -4.56 -1.79 3.80
C PHE A 226 -3.21 -1.09 3.58
N SER A 227 -3.20 0.13 3.04
CA SER A 227 -1.96 0.91 2.88
C SER A 227 -1.30 1.27 4.22
N ALA A 228 -2.07 1.29 5.32
CA ALA A 228 -1.53 1.48 6.67
C ALA A 228 -0.46 0.44 7.05
N TYR A 229 -0.53 -0.77 6.48
CA TYR A 229 0.44 -1.84 6.73
C TYR A 229 1.67 -1.78 5.81
N LEU A 230 1.66 -0.94 4.78
CA LEU A 230 2.65 -0.96 3.69
C LEU A 230 4.08 -0.73 4.19
N GLN A 231 4.27 0.28 5.03
CA GLN A 231 5.58 0.62 5.57
C GLN A 231 6.16 -0.56 6.38
N THR A 232 5.40 -1.12 7.32
CA THR A 232 5.84 -2.26 8.13
C THR A 232 6.16 -3.50 7.28
N VAL A 233 5.35 -3.76 6.26
CA VAL A 233 5.58 -4.86 5.31
C VAL A 233 6.88 -4.65 4.52
N GLN A 234 7.11 -3.44 4.01
CA GLN A 234 8.32 -3.08 3.27
C GLN A 234 9.58 -3.17 4.14
N GLU A 235 9.52 -2.71 5.39
CA GLU A 235 10.62 -2.80 6.35
C GLU A 235 10.96 -4.26 6.68
N LYS A 236 9.94 -5.10 6.94
CA LYS A 236 10.13 -6.53 7.20
C LYS A 236 10.73 -7.25 6.01
N LEU A 237 10.23 -6.98 4.80
CA LEU A 237 10.78 -7.54 3.56
C LEU A 237 12.22 -7.08 3.33
N LYS A 238 12.52 -5.79 3.54
CA LYS A 238 13.87 -5.22 3.39
C LYS A 238 14.86 -5.87 4.34
N LYS A 239 14.49 -6.11 5.60
CA LYS A 239 15.32 -6.82 6.57
C LYS A 239 15.63 -8.26 6.11
N LYS A 240 14.59 -9.02 5.74
CA LYS A 240 14.74 -10.40 5.24
C LYS A 240 15.57 -10.46 3.95
N ARG A 241 15.42 -9.46 3.07
CA ARG A 241 16.22 -9.32 1.85
C ARG A 241 17.69 -9.05 2.16
N ALA A 242 17.99 -8.15 3.09
CA ALA A 242 19.36 -7.81 3.46
C ALA A 242 20.15 -9.04 3.95
N GLU A 243 19.53 -9.89 4.80
CA GLU A 243 20.13 -11.13 5.29
C GLU A 243 20.53 -12.08 4.13
N VAL A 244 19.65 -12.25 3.13
CA VAL A 244 19.90 -13.11 1.96
C VAL A 244 20.93 -12.49 1.02
N VAL A 245 20.84 -11.18 0.75
CA VAL A 245 21.77 -10.49 -0.15
C VAL A 245 23.19 -10.57 0.41
N GLN A 246 23.37 -10.39 1.72
CA GLN A 246 24.67 -10.54 2.35
C GLN A 246 25.22 -11.98 2.25
N GLU A 247 24.36 -13.00 2.43
CA GLU A 247 24.75 -14.41 2.22
C GLU A 247 25.21 -14.66 0.76
N LEU A 248 24.49 -14.07 -0.20
CA LEU A 248 24.79 -14.17 -1.63
C LEU A 248 26.11 -13.46 -1.99
N GLU A 249 26.32 -12.24 -1.52
CA GLU A 249 27.55 -11.48 -1.77
C GLU A 249 28.78 -12.21 -1.22
N ASN A 250 28.68 -12.72 0.02
CA ASN A 250 29.73 -13.54 0.62
C ASN A 250 30.00 -14.80 -0.20
N PHE A 251 28.95 -15.45 -0.70
CA PHE A 251 29.08 -16.61 -1.56
C PHE A 251 29.72 -16.29 -2.92
N VAL A 252 29.28 -15.23 -3.60
CA VAL A 252 29.85 -14.76 -4.87
C VAL A 252 31.32 -14.40 -4.71
N ASN A 253 31.71 -13.78 -3.60
CA ASN A 253 33.11 -13.45 -3.30
C ASN A 253 34.00 -14.70 -3.16
N ILE A 254 33.48 -15.80 -2.63
CA ILE A 254 34.20 -17.08 -2.52
C ILE A 254 34.35 -17.76 -3.88
N VAL A 255 33.34 -17.67 -4.76
CA VAL A 255 33.32 -18.38 -6.05
C VAL A 255 34.18 -17.72 -7.13
N LYS A 256 34.83 -16.57 -6.85
CA LYS A 256 35.69 -15.87 -7.82
C LYS A 256 36.80 -16.80 -8.34
N PHE A 257 36.66 -17.21 -9.61
CA PHE A 257 37.50 -18.19 -10.29
C PHE A 257 38.99 -17.81 -10.28
N HIS A 258 39.81 -18.62 -9.62
CA HIS A 258 41.27 -18.62 -9.77
C HIS A 258 41.75 -19.80 -10.65
N ASP A 259 40.85 -20.71 -11.02
CA ASP A 259 41.20 -21.95 -11.72
C ASP A 259 41.14 -21.78 -13.25
N LEU A 260 42.24 -22.09 -13.93
CA LEU A 260 42.32 -22.15 -15.40
C LEU A 260 41.83 -23.49 -15.98
N ASN A 261 41.63 -24.52 -15.15
CA ASN A 261 41.21 -25.85 -15.60
C ASN A 261 39.69 -25.94 -15.79
N LEU A 262 39.25 -26.13 -17.02
CA LEU A 262 37.85 -26.22 -17.43
C LEU A 262 37.02 -27.25 -16.63
N TRP A 263 37.58 -28.44 -16.37
CA TRP A 263 36.86 -29.51 -15.68
C TRP A 263 36.71 -29.24 -14.17
N SER A 264 37.68 -28.55 -13.57
CA SER A 264 37.55 -28.00 -12.21
C SER A 264 36.44 -26.95 -12.16
N VAL A 265 36.39 -26.07 -13.16
CA VAL A 265 35.36 -25.03 -13.30
C VAL A 265 33.96 -25.64 -13.44
N LYS A 266 33.80 -26.73 -14.20
CA LYS A 266 32.52 -27.46 -14.32
C LYS A 266 32.02 -28.01 -12.98
N ASN A 267 32.87 -28.78 -12.29
CA ASN A 267 32.50 -29.41 -11.00
C ASN A 267 32.24 -28.38 -9.89
N SER A 268 33.00 -27.30 -9.87
CA SER A 268 32.80 -26.19 -8.92
C SER A 268 31.52 -25.41 -9.23
N ALA A 269 31.19 -25.20 -10.51
CA ALA A 269 29.95 -24.54 -10.92
C ALA A 269 28.69 -25.31 -10.50
N GLU A 270 28.69 -26.64 -10.59
CA GLU A 270 27.54 -27.46 -10.17
C GLU A 270 27.28 -27.35 -8.66
N LYS A 271 28.33 -27.46 -7.84
CA LYS A 271 28.24 -27.23 -6.39
C LYS A 271 27.79 -25.80 -6.08
N ALA A 272 28.26 -24.84 -6.85
CA ALA A 272 27.89 -23.44 -6.70
C ALA A 272 26.39 -23.21 -7.01
N HIS A 273 25.86 -23.85 -8.05
CA HIS A 273 24.43 -23.78 -8.40
C HIS A 273 23.55 -24.37 -7.31
N GLN A 274 23.94 -25.49 -6.69
CA GLN A 274 23.18 -26.07 -5.57
C GLN A 274 23.10 -25.10 -4.39
N LYS A 275 24.20 -24.42 -4.07
CA LYS A 275 24.22 -23.42 -2.99
C LYS A 275 23.41 -22.17 -3.37
N LEU A 276 23.56 -21.67 -4.58
CA LEU A 276 22.76 -20.56 -5.12
C LEU A 276 21.26 -20.86 -5.06
N PHE A 277 20.86 -22.07 -5.47
CA PHE A 277 19.46 -22.51 -5.40
C PHE A 277 18.92 -22.49 -3.96
N LYS A 278 19.71 -22.94 -2.98
CA LYS A 278 19.32 -22.88 -1.56
C LYS A 278 19.12 -21.43 -1.08
N ILE A 279 19.98 -20.50 -1.49
CA ILE A 279 19.85 -19.06 -1.16
C ILE A 279 18.56 -18.50 -1.77
N ILE A 280 18.32 -18.75 -3.07
CA ILE A 280 17.11 -18.30 -3.77
C ILE A 280 15.85 -18.89 -3.14
N LYS A 281 15.85 -20.20 -2.85
CA LYS A 281 14.71 -20.88 -2.21
C LYS A 281 14.40 -20.28 -0.84
N ARG A 282 15.43 -19.92 -0.07
CA ARG A 282 15.26 -19.25 1.23
C ARG A 282 14.63 -17.87 1.07
N TYR A 283 15.06 -17.09 0.09
CA TYR A 283 14.44 -15.80 -0.21
C TYR A 283 12.97 -15.94 -0.63
N LYS A 284 12.66 -16.88 -1.54
CA LYS A 284 11.27 -17.19 -1.93
C LYS A 284 10.43 -17.60 -0.71
N LEU A 285 10.98 -18.41 0.20
CA LEU A 285 10.30 -18.80 1.44
C LEU A 285 10.00 -17.60 2.35
N HIS A 286 10.98 -16.72 2.58
CA HIS A 286 10.78 -15.51 3.36
C HIS A 286 9.78 -14.55 2.69
N GLY A 287 9.89 -14.35 1.38
CA GLY A 287 8.97 -13.50 0.63
C GLY A 287 7.53 -14.01 0.62
N ASN A 288 7.35 -15.33 0.59
CA ASN A 288 6.03 -15.99 0.58
C ASN A 288 5.43 -16.17 1.98
N GLU A 289 6.02 -15.59 3.03
CA GLU A 289 5.42 -15.55 4.37
C GLU A 289 4.07 -14.82 4.30
N GLN A 290 3.01 -15.49 4.77
CA GLN A 290 1.65 -14.96 4.78
C GLN A 290 1.52 -13.78 5.75
N LEU A 291 0.81 -12.71 5.34
CA LEU A 291 0.63 -11.52 6.17
C LEU A 291 -0.42 -11.65 7.28
N SER A 292 -1.18 -12.75 7.33
CA SER A 292 -2.24 -12.97 8.31
C SER A 292 -1.79 -12.77 9.75
N THR A 293 -0.57 -13.19 10.09
CA THR A 293 0.05 -13.01 11.43
C THR A 293 0.49 -11.57 11.68
N LEU A 294 0.96 -10.87 10.65
CA LEU A 294 1.35 -9.47 10.74
C LEU A 294 0.15 -8.56 10.99
N PHE A 295 -1.00 -8.87 10.38
CA PHE A 295 -2.25 -8.16 10.65
C PHE A 295 -2.74 -8.26 12.11
N LEU A 296 -2.21 -9.21 12.90
CA LEU A 296 -2.52 -9.38 14.33
C LEU A 296 -1.52 -8.68 15.28
N THR A 297 -0.40 -8.21 14.74
CA THR A 297 0.68 -7.61 15.56
C THR A 297 0.93 -6.15 15.23
N PHE A 298 0.39 -5.66 14.10
CA PHE A 298 0.48 -4.28 13.68
C PHE A 298 -0.33 -3.35 14.59
N LEU A 299 0.32 -2.29 15.08
CA LEU A 299 -0.33 -1.17 15.77
C LEU A 299 -0.17 0.07 14.88
N PRO A 300 -1.27 0.71 14.43
CA PRO A 300 -1.16 1.94 13.66
C PRO A 300 -0.58 3.05 14.53
N GLU A 301 0.23 3.92 13.92
CA GLU A 301 0.65 5.15 14.57
C GLU A 301 -0.58 6.04 14.83
N ILE A 302 -0.60 6.69 16.00
CA ILE A 302 -1.65 7.65 16.35
C ILE A 302 -1.29 8.95 15.64
N PRO A 303 -2.13 9.45 14.70
CA PRO A 303 -1.83 10.70 14.03
C PRO A 303 -1.76 11.86 15.04
N CYS A 304 -0.93 12.86 14.77
CA CYS A 304 -0.78 14.03 15.64
C CYS A 304 -2.04 14.91 15.61
N PRO A 305 -2.60 15.34 16.77
CA PRO A 305 -3.80 16.17 16.80
C PRO A 305 -3.61 17.43 15.96
N LEU A 306 -4.60 17.71 15.11
CA LEU A 306 -4.62 18.89 14.25
C LEU A 306 -4.52 20.15 15.12
N SER A 307 -3.44 20.92 14.93
CA SER A 307 -3.30 22.25 15.50
C SER A 307 -4.12 23.21 14.63
N ILE A 308 -5.26 23.67 15.14
CA ILE A 308 -6.10 24.65 14.44
C ILE A 308 -5.70 26.05 14.91
N GLU A 309 -5.00 26.80 14.06
CA GLU A 309 -4.79 28.24 14.29
C GLU A 309 -6.02 29.03 13.83
N ILE A 310 -6.78 29.57 14.79
CA ILE A 310 -7.90 30.48 14.49
C ILE A 310 -7.32 31.88 14.24
N SER A 311 -7.21 32.27 12.96
CA SER A 311 -6.79 33.63 12.59
C SER A 311 -7.96 34.61 12.72
N THR A 312 -7.86 35.55 13.66
CA THR A 312 -8.92 36.51 14.05
C THR A 312 -8.72 37.91 13.45
N LYS A 313 -7.88 38.09 12.42
CA LYS A 313 -7.59 39.43 11.88
C LYS A 313 -8.80 40.02 11.12
N LEU A 314 -9.57 40.85 11.80
CA LEU A 314 -10.53 41.79 11.21
C LEU A 314 -9.77 43.00 10.65
N THR A 315 -10.07 43.42 9.42
CA THR A 315 -9.48 44.63 8.82
C THR A 315 -10.24 45.91 9.22
N ASP A 316 -9.49 46.98 9.49
CA ASP A 316 -10.00 48.26 10.01
C ASP A 316 -10.97 49.00 9.07
N GLY A 317 -11.82 49.86 9.64
CA GLY A 317 -12.90 50.59 8.97
C GLY A 317 -14.09 50.92 9.90
N ASN A 318 -14.79 52.02 9.60
CA ASN A 318 -15.74 52.66 10.51
C ASN A 318 -17.18 52.53 10.00
N SER A 319 -18.02 51.68 10.63
CA SER A 319 -19.49 51.76 10.52
C SER A 319 -20.21 50.92 11.59
N GLU A 320 -21.43 51.34 11.97
CA GLU A 320 -22.30 50.75 13.00
C GLU A 320 -22.64 49.27 12.76
N SER A 321 -22.67 48.83 11.49
CA SER A 321 -22.82 47.43 11.09
C SER A 321 -21.65 46.53 11.54
N ARG A 322 -20.45 47.11 11.77
CA ARG A 322 -19.30 46.38 12.33
C ARG A 322 -19.47 46.07 13.81
N LEU A 323 -20.18 46.89 14.56
CA LEU A 323 -20.37 46.67 16.01
C LEU A 323 -21.20 45.41 16.25
N ASN A 324 -22.25 45.20 15.44
CA ASN A 324 -23.03 43.96 15.46
C ASN A 324 -22.24 42.73 14.97
N PHE A 325 -21.40 42.89 13.95
CA PHE A 325 -20.52 41.81 13.46
C PHE A 325 -19.39 41.48 14.43
N ALA A 326 -18.78 42.48 15.08
CA ALA A 326 -17.74 42.31 16.09
C ALA A 326 -18.31 41.63 17.33
N ASN A 327 -19.48 42.07 17.83
CA ASN A 327 -20.19 41.41 18.94
C ASN A 327 -20.57 39.97 18.59
N PHE A 328 -20.96 39.70 17.34
CA PHE A 328 -21.21 38.34 16.87
C PHE A 328 -19.93 37.50 16.87
N PHE A 329 -18.84 38.02 16.28
CA PHE A 329 -17.54 37.35 16.24
C PHE A 329 -16.99 37.06 17.64
N GLU A 330 -17.14 38.00 18.57
CA GLU A 330 -16.74 37.83 19.96
C GLU A 330 -17.56 36.72 20.63
N ARG A 331 -18.89 36.71 20.47
CA ARG A 331 -19.75 35.64 21.01
C ARG A 331 -19.45 34.28 20.39
N PHE A 332 -19.24 34.23 19.09
CA PHE A 332 -18.91 33.00 18.37
C PHE A 332 -17.53 32.49 18.76
N SER A 333 -16.54 33.39 18.87
CA SER A 333 -15.19 33.06 19.36
C SER A 333 -15.23 32.58 20.81
N ASN A 334 -16.04 33.18 21.69
CA ASN A 334 -16.20 32.72 23.06
C ASN A 334 -16.85 31.33 23.12
N LEU A 335 -17.83 31.06 22.25
CA LEU A 335 -18.42 29.72 22.12
C LEU A 335 -17.37 28.70 21.64
N LEU A 336 -16.59 29.03 20.62
CA LEU A 336 -15.51 28.18 20.11
C LEU A 336 -14.40 27.96 21.14
N ASN A 337 -13.97 29.00 21.85
CA ASN A 337 -12.96 28.92 22.90
C ASN A 337 -13.47 28.15 24.14
N GLY A 338 -14.78 28.06 24.32
CA GLY A 338 -15.41 27.23 25.35
C GLY A 338 -15.50 25.74 24.98
N LEU A 339 -15.41 25.38 23.69
CA LEU A 339 -15.50 23.97 23.24
C LEU A 339 -14.39 23.07 23.80
N PRO A 340 -13.10 23.49 23.82
CA PRO A 340 -12.03 22.70 24.44
C PRO A 340 -12.26 22.42 25.94
N GLY A 341 -12.94 23.30 26.68
CA GLY A 341 -13.26 23.06 28.10
C GLY A 341 -14.37 22.04 28.34
N LEU A 342 -15.08 21.60 27.30
CA LEU A 342 -16.17 20.61 27.38
C LEU A 342 -15.67 19.17 27.21
N ILE A 343 -14.44 18.99 26.72
CA ILE A 343 -13.79 17.70 26.49
C ILE A 343 -12.36 17.90 26.96
N GLU A 344 -11.92 17.22 28.02
CA GLU A 344 -10.50 17.11 28.37
C GLU A 344 -9.99 15.73 27.94
N PRO A 345 -9.65 15.48 26.65
CA PRO A 345 -9.25 14.15 26.19
C PRO A 345 -7.96 13.68 26.89
N GLU A 346 -7.10 14.62 27.27
CA GLU A 346 -5.88 14.39 28.04
C GLU A 346 -6.17 13.55 29.30
N SER A 347 -7.27 13.85 30.00
CA SER A 347 -7.67 13.07 31.18
C SER A 347 -7.88 11.59 30.83
N LEU A 348 -8.60 11.25 29.74
CA LEU A 348 -8.83 9.86 29.36
C LEU A 348 -7.53 9.16 28.92
N PHE A 349 -6.64 9.85 28.20
CA PHE A 349 -5.33 9.33 27.83
C PHE A 349 -4.45 9.05 29.06
N GLU A 350 -4.50 9.89 30.09
CA GLU A 350 -3.80 9.64 31.35
C GLU A 350 -4.29 8.35 32.03
N TYR A 351 -5.61 8.13 32.12
CA TYR A 351 -6.15 6.88 32.67
C TYR A 351 -5.78 5.65 31.82
N CYS A 352 -5.76 5.78 30.49
CA CYS A 352 -5.28 4.72 29.60
C CYS A 352 -3.79 4.41 29.85
N SER A 353 -2.96 5.45 29.96
CA SER A 353 -1.52 5.32 30.21
C SER A 353 -1.23 4.71 31.59
N ASP A 354 -1.93 5.16 32.64
CA ASP A 354 -1.85 4.60 34.00
C ASP A 354 -2.20 3.10 34.01
N TYR A 355 -3.29 2.72 33.35
CA TYR A 355 -3.68 1.32 33.23
C TYR A 355 -2.66 0.48 32.44
N LEU A 356 -2.18 0.99 31.31
CA LEU A 356 -1.12 0.33 30.52
C LEU A 356 0.18 0.17 31.32
N GLY A 357 0.55 1.15 32.13
CA GLY A 357 1.72 1.10 33.00
C GLY A 357 1.65 -0.04 34.01
N ILE A 358 0.46 -0.32 34.57
CA ILE A 358 0.25 -1.42 35.53
C ILE A 358 0.17 -2.78 34.84
N LEU A 359 -0.37 -2.85 33.62
CA LEU A 359 -0.36 -4.09 32.84
C LEU A 359 1.05 -4.55 32.46
N LYS A 360 1.96 -3.60 32.17
CA LYS A 360 3.36 -3.89 31.83
C LYS A 360 4.24 -4.30 33.02
N LYS A 361 3.75 -4.18 34.26
CA LYS A 361 4.49 -4.61 35.45
C LYS A 361 4.34 -6.13 35.61
N ASP A 362 5.47 -6.82 35.50
CA ASP A 362 5.56 -8.25 35.80
C ASP A 362 5.40 -8.50 37.30
N VAL A 363 4.71 -9.60 37.63
CA VAL A 363 4.64 -10.10 39.01
C VAL A 363 5.84 -11.02 39.21
N ILE A 364 6.75 -10.62 40.09
CA ILE A 364 7.94 -11.41 40.42
C ILE A 364 7.53 -12.46 41.45
N TYR A 365 7.70 -13.73 41.09
CA TYR A 365 7.40 -14.87 41.96
C TYR A 365 8.67 -15.35 42.66
N ALA A 366 8.58 -15.66 43.95
CA ALA A 366 9.66 -16.26 44.71
C ALA A 366 9.69 -17.79 44.48
N GLU A 367 10.89 -18.37 44.43
CA GLU A 367 11.05 -19.83 44.33
C GLU A 367 10.59 -20.49 45.64
N ASN A 368 9.68 -21.46 45.54
CA ASN A 368 9.14 -22.26 46.66
C ASN A 368 8.23 -21.53 47.67
N ASP A 369 7.62 -20.40 47.30
CA ASP A 369 6.61 -19.69 48.12
C ASP A 369 5.27 -19.58 47.39
N ASP A 370 4.55 -20.70 47.27
CA ASP A 370 3.28 -20.75 46.54
C ASP A 370 2.21 -19.83 47.18
N GLU A 371 2.17 -19.72 48.50
CA GLU A 371 1.18 -18.89 49.21
C GLU A 371 1.47 -17.38 49.05
N GLY A 372 2.74 -16.96 49.13
CA GLY A 372 3.14 -15.59 48.84
C GLY A 372 2.94 -15.22 47.39
N ASN A 373 3.26 -16.14 46.47
CA ASN A 373 3.04 -15.96 45.03
C ASN A 373 1.55 -15.80 44.68
N GLU A 374 0.66 -16.57 45.32
CA GLU A 374 -0.79 -16.43 45.16
C GLU A 374 -1.29 -15.08 45.68
N LYS A 375 -0.81 -14.62 46.84
CA LYS A 375 -1.14 -13.29 47.39
C LYS A 375 -0.67 -12.15 46.48
N LEU A 376 0.55 -12.22 45.96
CA LEU A 376 1.11 -11.24 45.02
C LEU A 376 0.31 -11.20 43.71
N GLN A 377 -0.07 -12.37 43.18
CA GLN A 377 -0.93 -12.45 42.00
C GLN A 377 -2.31 -11.84 42.27
N GLY A 378 -2.91 -12.12 43.43
CA GLY A 378 -4.21 -11.56 43.84
C GLY A 378 -4.18 -10.04 43.98
N GLN A 379 -3.12 -9.49 44.59
CA GLN A 379 -2.92 -8.04 44.70
C GLN A 379 -2.78 -7.37 43.33
N ALA A 380 -1.95 -7.93 42.44
CA ALA A 380 -1.76 -7.41 41.09
C ALA A 380 -3.07 -7.44 40.28
N LEU A 381 -3.88 -8.50 40.43
CA LEU A 381 -5.20 -8.58 39.80
C LEU A 381 -6.17 -7.54 40.34
N PHE A 382 -6.21 -7.34 41.66
CA PHE A 382 -7.06 -6.33 42.29
C PHE A 382 -6.70 -4.92 41.80
N ASP A 383 -5.41 -4.59 41.76
CA ASP A 383 -4.94 -3.28 41.29
C ASP A 383 -5.30 -3.03 39.83
N ARG A 384 -5.10 -4.04 38.96
CA ARG A 384 -5.51 -3.98 37.54
C ARG A 384 -7.02 -3.74 37.43
N GLN A 385 -7.84 -4.46 38.20
CA GLN A 385 -9.30 -4.29 38.20
C GLN A 385 -9.73 -2.91 38.68
N ARG A 386 -9.14 -2.42 39.77
CA ARG A 386 -9.43 -1.10 40.33
C ARG A 386 -9.12 0.02 39.35
N ARG A 387 -7.96 -0.06 38.68
CA ARG A 387 -7.50 0.94 37.72
C ARG A 387 -8.32 0.92 36.44
N PHE A 388 -8.67 -0.26 35.96
CA PHE A 388 -9.60 -0.42 34.85
C PHE A 388 -11.00 0.14 35.19
N ALA A 389 -11.52 -0.09 36.40
CA ALA A 389 -12.80 0.48 36.82
C ALA A 389 -12.79 2.02 36.81
N ALA A 390 -11.66 2.64 37.20
CA ALA A 390 -11.48 4.09 37.09
C ALA A 390 -11.48 4.56 35.63
N LEU A 391 -10.76 3.85 34.75
CA LEU A 391 -10.78 4.10 33.30
C LEU A 391 -12.20 3.98 32.72
N VAL A 392 -12.95 2.93 33.07
CA VAL A 392 -14.35 2.74 32.65
C VAL A 392 -15.25 3.87 33.11
N LYS A 393 -15.09 4.33 34.35
CA LYS A 393 -15.85 5.46 34.90
C LYS A 393 -15.59 6.73 34.10
N GLN A 394 -14.32 6.97 33.73
CA GLN A 394 -13.95 8.14 32.94
C GLN A 394 -14.44 8.03 31.49
N ALA A 395 -14.23 6.90 30.80
CA ALA A 395 -14.78 6.64 29.48
C ALA A 395 -16.32 6.85 29.45
N SER A 396 -17.02 6.45 30.50
CA SER A 396 -18.47 6.66 30.63
C SER A 396 -18.89 8.13 30.73
N LYS A 397 -18.03 9.02 31.26
CA LYS A 397 -18.27 10.48 31.26
C LYS A 397 -18.19 11.06 29.85
N PHE A 398 -17.31 10.52 29.01
CA PHE A 398 -17.24 10.82 27.57
C PHE A 398 -18.33 10.13 26.75
N GLY A 399 -19.32 9.49 27.39
CA GLY A 399 -20.40 8.78 26.71
C GLY A 399 -20.03 7.40 26.16
N LEU A 400 -18.77 6.96 26.26
CA LEU A 400 -18.30 5.65 25.81
C LEU A 400 -18.71 4.54 26.78
N ARG A 401 -19.89 3.96 26.56
CA ARG A 401 -20.45 2.91 27.41
C ARG A 401 -20.49 1.57 26.68
N SER A 402 -19.73 0.59 27.16
CA SER A 402 -19.66 -0.77 26.58
C SER A 402 -21.03 -1.40 26.28
N ARG A 403 -22.02 -1.24 27.18
CA ARG A 403 -23.37 -1.82 27.01
C ARG A 403 -24.10 -1.34 25.75
N ARG A 404 -23.75 -0.16 25.22
CA ARG A 404 -24.35 0.38 24.01
C ARG A 404 -23.90 -0.33 22.72
N ALA A 405 -22.92 -1.22 22.81
CA ALA A 405 -22.54 -2.08 21.68
C ALA A 405 -23.47 -3.28 21.47
N ALA A 406 -24.33 -3.63 22.44
CA ALA A 406 -25.19 -4.81 22.36
C ALA A 406 -26.06 -4.91 21.08
N PRO A 407 -26.69 -3.83 20.56
CA PRO A 407 -27.49 -3.90 19.33
C PRO A 407 -26.65 -3.79 18.04
N ILE A 408 -25.32 -3.66 18.13
CA ILE A 408 -24.48 -3.33 16.98
C ILE A 408 -23.97 -4.60 16.30
N SER A 409 -24.18 -4.71 14.99
CA SER A 409 -23.64 -5.82 14.20
C SER A 409 -22.14 -5.64 13.96
N SER A 410 -21.33 -6.57 14.49
CA SER A 410 -19.88 -6.57 14.33
C SER A 410 -19.45 -6.74 12.85
N GLU A 411 -20.24 -7.49 12.09
CA GLU A 411 -20.01 -7.75 10.67
C GLU A 411 -20.29 -6.51 9.81
N GLU A 412 -21.40 -5.82 10.07
CA GLU A 412 -21.72 -4.56 9.37
C GLU A 412 -20.69 -3.47 9.66
N LEU A 413 -20.22 -3.39 10.91
CA LEU A 413 -19.12 -2.50 11.28
C LEU A 413 -17.82 -2.86 10.56
N LEU A 414 -17.49 -4.14 10.44
CA LEU A 414 -16.30 -4.59 9.70
C LEU A 414 -16.39 -4.14 8.24
N LYS A 415 -17.52 -4.42 7.58
CA LYS A 415 -17.77 -3.99 6.20
C LYS A 415 -17.62 -2.48 6.05
N SER A 416 -18.31 -1.71 6.90
CA SER A 416 -18.27 -0.25 6.87
C SER A 416 -16.86 0.30 7.14
N SER A 417 -16.09 -0.32 8.03
CA SER A 417 -14.71 0.09 8.32
C SER A 417 -13.78 0.01 7.10
N LEU A 418 -14.08 -0.92 6.18
CA LEU A 418 -13.29 -1.17 4.98
C LEU A 418 -13.77 -0.35 3.78
N THR A 419 -15.08 -0.12 3.63
CA THR A 419 -15.66 0.45 2.40
C THR A 419 -16.06 1.92 2.52
N MET A 420 -16.09 2.49 3.72
CA MET A 420 -16.53 3.86 3.93
C MET A 420 -15.53 4.90 3.44
N ASP A 421 -15.93 5.76 2.52
CA ASP A 421 -15.11 6.87 1.99
C ASP A 421 -15.08 8.04 2.98
N ALA A 422 -14.10 8.08 3.89
CA ALA A 422 -14.02 9.16 4.87
C ALA A 422 -13.45 10.45 4.25
N LYS A 423 -12.60 10.36 3.23
CA LYS A 423 -11.97 11.50 2.55
C LYS A 423 -12.97 12.52 2.02
N ASN A 424 -14.06 12.08 1.40
CA ASN A 424 -15.09 13.00 0.87
C ASN A 424 -16.11 13.46 1.92
N THR A 425 -15.91 13.09 3.19
CA THR A 425 -16.86 13.40 4.27
C THR A 425 -16.34 14.44 5.25
N GLY A 426 -15.18 15.06 4.99
CA GLY A 426 -14.55 16.04 5.90
C GLY A 426 -13.93 15.43 7.15
N LEU A 427 -14.07 14.12 7.36
CA LEU A 427 -13.31 13.39 8.36
C LEU A 427 -11.86 13.28 7.95
N ASN A 428 -10.96 13.39 8.92
CA ASN A 428 -9.56 13.04 8.69
C ASN A 428 -9.45 11.53 8.42
N GLU A 429 -9.15 11.21 7.17
CA GLU A 429 -9.04 9.85 6.64
C GLU A 429 -8.01 9.01 7.43
N GLU A 430 -6.86 9.58 7.81
CA GLU A 430 -5.82 8.87 8.57
C GLU A 430 -6.33 8.45 9.96
N TYR A 431 -6.97 9.36 10.69
CA TYR A 431 -7.57 9.06 12.00
C TYR A 431 -8.66 8.00 11.90
N PHE A 432 -9.56 8.14 10.93
CA PHE A 432 -10.63 7.18 10.71
C PHE A 432 -10.05 5.77 10.48
N ARG A 433 -8.96 5.69 9.72
CA ARG A 433 -8.34 4.42 9.32
C ARG A 433 -7.52 3.81 10.43
N SER A 434 -6.81 4.60 11.23
CA SER A 434 -6.20 4.12 12.47
C SER A 434 -7.26 3.54 13.40
N CYS A 435 -8.39 4.23 13.60
CA CYS A 435 -9.52 3.70 14.39
C CYS A 435 -10.09 2.40 13.82
N ALA A 436 -10.29 2.32 12.49
CA ALA A 436 -10.79 1.13 11.81
C ALA A 436 -9.84 -0.07 11.98
N VAL A 437 -8.55 0.14 11.75
CA VAL A 437 -7.51 -0.89 11.90
C VAL A 437 -7.44 -1.37 13.34
N THR A 438 -7.36 -0.45 14.31
CA THR A 438 -7.33 -0.77 15.74
C THR A 438 -8.58 -1.54 16.16
N ARG A 439 -9.77 -1.12 15.74
CA ARG A 439 -11.02 -1.85 16.02
C ARG A 439 -10.95 -3.27 15.48
N ASN A 440 -10.59 -3.44 14.21
CA ASN A 440 -10.53 -4.76 13.58
C ASN A 440 -9.49 -5.67 14.24
N LEU A 441 -8.34 -5.12 14.65
CA LEU A 441 -7.32 -5.81 15.42
C LEU A 441 -7.87 -6.29 16.77
N VAL A 442 -8.48 -5.39 17.55
CA VAL A 442 -9.06 -5.73 18.86
C VAL A 442 -10.07 -6.86 18.75
N ILE A 443 -10.98 -6.81 17.76
CA ILE A 443 -11.97 -7.87 17.56
C ILE A 443 -11.31 -9.20 17.21
N ARG A 444 -10.30 -9.20 16.32
CA ARG A 444 -9.55 -10.42 15.99
C ARG A 444 -8.84 -11.00 17.21
N LEU A 445 -8.16 -10.16 18.01
CA LEU A 445 -7.46 -10.59 19.23
C LEU A 445 -8.43 -11.15 20.27
N VAL A 446 -9.58 -10.49 20.49
CA VAL A 446 -10.62 -10.99 21.41
C VAL A 446 -11.17 -12.34 20.94
N ASN A 447 -11.44 -12.50 19.65
CA ASN A 447 -11.92 -13.76 19.09
C ASN A 447 -10.87 -14.87 19.22
N GLN A 448 -9.59 -14.56 19.00
CA GLN A 448 -8.48 -15.49 19.17
C GLN A 448 -8.29 -15.90 20.63
N LEU A 449 -8.47 -14.98 21.59
CA LEU A 449 -8.42 -15.30 23.02
C LEU A 449 -9.58 -16.22 23.46
N ASN A 450 -10.73 -16.10 22.81
CA ASN A 450 -11.88 -16.98 23.08
C ASN A 450 -11.71 -18.38 22.44
N SER A 451 -11.07 -18.48 21.27
CA SER A 451 -10.87 -19.74 20.55
C SER A 451 -9.65 -20.52 21.04
N THR A 452 -8.57 -19.80 21.32
CA THR A 452 -7.33 -20.35 21.87
C THR A 452 -7.45 -20.21 23.39
N LYS A 453 -7.67 -21.30 24.12
CA LYS A 453 -7.59 -21.30 25.60
C LYS A 453 -6.17 -20.97 26.04
N GLN A 454 -5.68 -19.73 25.86
CA GLN A 454 -4.37 -19.29 26.31
C GLN A 454 -4.48 -18.94 27.80
N PRO A 455 -4.03 -19.82 28.71
CA PRO A 455 -4.35 -19.71 30.12
C PRO A 455 -3.58 -18.57 30.80
N HIS A 456 -2.47 -18.09 30.23
CA HIS A 456 -1.61 -17.09 30.86
C HIS A 456 -2.09 -15.64 30.68
N ILE A 457 -2.70 -15.27 29.55
CA ILE A 457 -3.32 -13.95 29.35
C ILE A 457 -4.64 -13.84 30.11
N LEU A 458 -5.43 -14.93 30.13
CA LEU A 458 -6.65 -15.05 30.93
C LEU A 458 -6.39 -14.97 32.45
N LYS A 459 -5.13 -15.19 32.89
CA LYS A 459 -4.68 -14.97 34.28
C LYS A 459 -4.40 -13.51 34.62
N GLN A 460 -4.36 -12.58 33.66
CA GLN A 460 -4.04 -11.17 33.89
C GLN A 460 -5.21 -10.21 33.63
N VAL A 461 -6.12 -10.56 32.72
CA VAL A 461 -7.29 -9.74 32.34
C VAL A 461 -8.56 -10.59 32.46
N SER A 462 -9.56 -10.09 33.20
CA SER A 462 -10.80 -10.83 33.41
C SER A 462 -11.69 -10.83 32.15
N ALA A 463 -12.54 -11.86 32.01
CA ALA A 463 -13.51 -11.93 30.91
C ALA A 463 -14.44 -10.70 30.85
N GLN A 464 -14.78 -10.14 32.01
CA GLN A 464 -15.57 -8.91 32.10
C GLN A 464 -14.83 -7.70 31.52
N MET A 465 -13.51 -7.58 31.76
CA MET A 465 -12.69 -6.52 31.19
C MET A 465 -12.61 -6.65 29.67
N ILE A 466 -12.37 -7.86 29.16
CA ILE A 466 -12.33 -8.16 27.72
C ILE A 466 -13.66 -7.78 27.05
N SER A 467 -14.79 -8.19 27.64
CA SER A 467 -16.13 -7.81 27.17
C SER A 467 -16.33 -6.29 27.17
N HIS A 468 -15.84 -5.60 28.20
CA HIS A 468 -15.93 -4.15 28.29
C HIS A 468 -15.11 -3.45 27.20
N ILE A 469 -13.85 -3.85 27.00
CA ILE A 469 -12.96 -3.31 25.95
C ILE A 469 -13.57 -3.52 24.58
N ARG A 470 -14.08 -4.73 24.30
CA ARG A 470 -14.80 -5.03 23.06
C ARG A 470 -15.97 -4.08 22.88
N GLY A 471 -16.84 -3.95 23.87
CA GLY A 471 -18.04 -3.11 23.77
C GLY A 471 -17.71 -1.62 23.59
N VAL A 472 -16.73 -1.08 24.32
CA VAL A 472 -16.30 0.33 24.12
C VAL A 472 -15.73 0.53 22.72
N THR A 473 -14.94 -0.43 22.23
CA THR A 473 -14.32 -0.37 20.90
C THR A 473 -15.37 -0.43 19.78
N GLU A 474 -16.33 -1.36 19.85
CA GLU A 474 -17.41 -1.46 18.86
C GLU A 474 -18.33 -0.24 18.90
N TYR A 475 -18.71 0.20 20.11
CA TYR A 475 -19.55 1.39 20.26
C TYR A 475 -18.85 2.67 19.81
N GLY A 476 -17.59 2.87 20.17
CA GLY A 476 -16.80 4.05 19.78
C GLY A 476 -16.64 4.15 18.27
N PHE A 477 -16.36 3.03 17.59
CA PHE A 477 -16.27 3.03 16.13
C PHE A 477 -17.64 3.22 15.47
N ALA A 478 -18.71 2.63 16.01
CA ALA A 478 -20.06 2.88 15.52
C ALA A 478 -20.50 4.34 15.69
N TRP A 479 -20.11 4.97 16.80
CA TRP A 479 -20.31 6.39 17.05
C TRP A 479 -19.59 7.22 15.98
N LEU A 480 -18.33 6.89 15.68
CA LEU A 480 -17.55 7.55 14.62
C LEU A 480 -18.25 7.41 13.26
N LEU A 481 -18.70 6.22 12.89
CA LEU A 481 -19.45 5.99 11.64
C LEU A 481 -20.75 6.82 11.58
N ASN A 482 -21.51 6.86 12.68
CA ASN A 482 -22.76 7.61 12.76
C ASN A 482 -22.55 9.13 12.74
N SER A 483 -21.36 9.60 13.09
CA SER A 483 -20.98 11.01 13.02
C SER A 483 -20.67 11.48 11.59
N VAL A 484 -20.37 10.56 10.67
CA VAL A 484 -19.88 10.91 9.33
C VAL A 484 -20.86 11.78 8.53
N PRO A 485 -22.19 11.51 8.49
CA PRO A 485 -23.11 12.39 7.79
C PRO A 485 -23.10 13.82 8.35
N THR A 486 -22.79 14.00 9.63
CA THR A 486 -22.61 15.32 10.22
C THR A 486 -21.33 15.98 9.69
N PHE A 487 -20.19 15.27 9.73
CA PHE A 487 -18.93 15.80 9.18
C PHE A 487 -19.05 16.16 7.71
N GLN A 488 -19.75 15.35 6.91
CA GLN A 488 -19.97 15.64 5.49
C GLN A 488 -20.73 16.96 5.31
N ARG A 489 -21.79 17.20 6.10
CA ARG A 489 -22.55 18.45 6.05
C ARG A 489 -21.75 19.65 6.54
N LEU A 490 -20.86 19.45 7.50
CA LEU A 490 -19.93 20.49 7.96
C LEU A 490 -18.96 20.87 6.84
N GLU A 491 -18.39 19.87 6.16
CA GLU A 491 -17.49 20.06 5.02
C GLU A 491 -18.19 20.79 3.86
N GLU A 492 -19.41 20.36 3.50
CA GLU A 492 -20.24 21.06 2.50
C GLU A 492 -20.50 22.52 2.89
N THR A 493 -20.73 22.79 4.19
CA THR A 493 -20.90 24.15 4.71
C THR A 493 -19.61 24.97 4.63
N ILE A 494 -18.46 24.38 4.96
CA ILE A 494 -17.15 25.04 4.88
C ILE A 494 -16.82 25.41 3.43
N GLN A 495 -16.99 24.47 2.49
CA GLN A 495 -16.76 24.70 1.07
C GLN A 495 -17.64 25.83 0.53
N TRP A 496 -18.90 25.89 0.96
CA TRP A 496 -19.80 26.98 0.60
C TRP A 496 -19.34 28.32 1.20
N ILE A 497 -18.96 28.37 2.48
CA ILE A 497 -18.45 29.60 3.11
C ILE A 497 -17.22 30.12 2.36
N GLN A 498 -16.31 29.23 1.97
CA GLN A 498 -15.14 29.58 1.15
C GLN A 498 -15.54 30.14 -0.21
N ALA A 499 -16.44 29.46 -0.93
CA ALA A 499 -16.94 29.94 -2.22
C ALA A 499 -17.62 31.32 -2.12
N THR A 500 -18.39 31.56 -1.06
CA THR A 500 -19.05 32.85 -0.80
C THR A 500 -18.04 33.93 -0.44
N LYS A 501 -17.03 33.64 0.38
CA LYS A 501 -15.92 34.55 0.66
C LYS A 501 -15.20 34.96 -0.63
N ASP A 502 -14.93 34.02 -1.52
CA ASP A 502 -14.28 34.28 -2.80
C ASP A 502 -15.17 35.16 -3.71
N ARG A 503 -16.47 34.87 -3.79
CA ARG A 503 -17.45 35.70 -4.52
C ARG A 503 -17.52 37.13 -3.99
N ILE A 504 -17.57 37.31 -2.67
CA ILE A 504 -17.58 38.63 -2.02
C ILE A 504 -16.27 39.38 -2.31
N SER A 505 -15.14 38.67 -2.28
CA SER A 505 -13.83 39.27 -2.58
C SER A 505 -13.76 39.77 -4.01
N ILE A 506 -14.22 38.97 -4.98
CA ILE A 506 -14.33 39.37 -6.39
C ILE A 506 -15.27 40.56 -6.55
N PHE A 507 -16.42 40.57 -5.87
CA PHE A 507 -17.35 41.69 -5.90
C PHE A 507 -16.72 42.97 -5.35
N ALA A 508 -15.99 42.88 -4.24
CA ALA A 508 -15.29 44.00 -3.63
C ALA A 508 -14.16 44.55 -4.53
N GLU A 509 -13.46 43.69 -5.26
CA GLU A 509 -12.48 44.10 -6.27
C GLU A 509 -13.14 44.79 -7.47
N ASN A 510 -14.23 44.24 -8.00
CA ASN A 510 -14.99 44.85 -9.11
C ASN A 510 -15.55 46.22 -8.73
N ALA A 511 -16.02 46.39 -7.49
CA ALA A 511 -16.53 47.66 -6.97
C ALA A 511 -15.45 48.76 -6.90
N LYS A 512 -14.16 48.40 -6.79
CA LYS A 512 -13.05 49.38 -6.83
C LYS A 512 -12.74 49.86 -8.25
N ILE A 513 -13.10 49.08 -9.27
CA ILE A 513 -12.73 49.32 -10.67
C ILE A 513 -13.74 50.24 -11.38
N SER A 514 -15.02 50.23 -11.00
CA SER A 514 -16.04 51.06 -11.68
C SER A 514 -17.17 51.54 -10.76
N PRO A 515 -17.15 52.81 -10.31
CA PRO A 515 -18.28 53.46 -9.66
C PRO A 515 -18.99 54.38 -10.68
N PRO A 516 -20.32 54.33 -10.96
CA PRO A 516 -21.42 53.57 -10.35
C PRO A 516 -22.42 53.05 -11.42
N CYS A 517 -22.18 51.90 -12.06
CA CYS A 517 -23.14 51.36 -13.06
C CYS A 517 -23.85 50.08 -12.64
N PHE A 518 -23.53 49.52 -11.47
CA PHE A 518 -24.27 48.37 -10.95
C PHE A 518 -25.35 48.86 -9.99
N SER A 519 -26.59 48.40 -10.19
CA SER A 519 -27.67 48.41 -9.19
C SER A 519 -27.24 47.54 -8.00
N ALA A 520 -26.24 48.01 -7.26
CA ALA A 520 -25.54 47.26 -6.22
C ALA A 520 -26.44 46.95 -5.03
N SER A 521 -27.62 47.56 -4.92
CA SER A 521 -28.50 47.43 -3.75
C SER A 521 -29.24 46.09 -3.66
N SER A 522 -29.61 45.46 -4.78
CA SER A 522 -30.36 44.19 -4.74
C SER A 522 -29.44 42.98 -4.59
N GLN A 523 -28.35 42.90 -5.37
CA GLN A 523 -27.38 41.81 -5.29
C GLN A 523 -26.54 41.85 -3.99
N SER A 524 -26.09 43.02 -3.53
CA SER A 524 -25.37 43.10 -2.25
C SER A 524 -26.27 42.76 -1.07
N LYS A 525 -27.55 43.15 -1.12
CA LYS A 525 -28.54 42.79 -0.10
C LYS A 525 -28.88 41.30 -0.12
N SER A 526 -28.99 40.69 -1.31
CA SER A 526 -29.10 39.24 -1.47
C SER A 526 -27.91 38.51 -0.85
N ILE A 527 -26.68 38.93 -1.17
CA ILE A 527 -25.45 38.33 -0.62
C ILE A 527 -25.36 38.53 0.91
N PHE A 528 -25.83 39.67 1.42
CA PHE A 528 -25.82 39.98 2.85
C PHE A 528 -26.89 39.20 3.63
N ASP A 529 -28.11 39.09 3.09
CA ASP A 529 -29.19 38.29 3.67
C ASP A 529 -28.84 36.80 3.65
N GLU A 530 -28.16 36.35 2.59
CA GLU A 530 -27.58 35.02 2.47
C GLU A 530 -26.51 34.80 3.56
N ALA A 531 -25.50 35.66 3.65
CA ALA A 531 -24.47 35.60 4.70
C ALA A 531 -25.05 35.58 6.13
N LYS A 532 -26.12 36.35 6.39
CA LYS A 532 -26.84 36.37 7.67
C LYS A 532 -27.55 35.04 7.97
N GLY A 533 -28.15 34.39 6.97
CA GLY A 533 -28.74 33.06 7.07
C GLY A 533 -27.70 32.01 7.50
N TYR A 534 -26.49 32.08 6.95
CA TYR A 534 -25.43 31.13 7.27
C TYR A 534 -24.72 31.41 8.59
N VAL A 535 -24.61 32.68 9.01
CA VAL A 535 -24.22 33.03 10.37
C VAL A 535 -25.15 32.36 11.39
N LYS A 536 -26.47 32.43 11.17
CA LYS A 536 -27.44 31.72 12.00
C LYS A 536 -27.24 30.19 11.95
N LYS A 537 -26.92 29.64 10.77
CA LYS A 537 -26.63 28.21 10.57
C LYS A 537 -25.37 27.75 11.31
N SER A 538 -24.29 28.55 11.29
CA SER A 538 -23.04 28.26 12.01
C SER A 538 -23.23 28.24 13.53
N PHE A 539 -24.14 29.07 14.04
CA PHE A 539 -24.52 29.06 15.45
C PHE A 539 -25.33 27.80 15.83
N GLU A 540 -26.27 27.39 14.99
CA GLU A 540 -27.02 26.13 15.19
C GLU A 540 -26.11 24.91 15.06
N ILE A 541 -25.13 24.92 14.15
CA ILE A 541 -24.06 23.93 14.05
C ILE A 541 -23.24 23.89 15.34
N GLY A 542 -22.85 25.04 15.90
CA GLY A 542 -22.12 25.12 17.17
C GLY A 542 -22.88 24.50 18.34
N LYS A 543 -24.19 24.76 18.43
CA LYS A 543 -25.08 24.09 19.42
C LYS A 543 -25.21 22.60 19.16
N LEU A 544 -25.27 22.19 17.90
CA LEU A 544 -25.39 20.79 17.51
C LEU A 544 -24.11 20.03 17.84
N LEU A 545 -22.94 20.62 17.56
CA LEU A 545 -21.63 20.10 18.00
C LEU A 545 -21.55 19.97 19.52
N GLN A 546 -21.99 20.99 20.26
CA GLN A 546 -22.12 20.90 21.71
C GLN A 546 -23.04 19.73 22.11
N SER A 547 -24.19 19.57 21.46
CA SER A 547 -25.11 18.45 21.73
C SER A 547 -24.54 17.07 21.34
N LEU A 548 -23.74 16.97 20.28
CA LEU A 548 -23.06 15.75 19.82
C LEU A 548 -21.90 15.34 20.74
N ILE A 549 -21.27 16.33 21.37
CA ILE A 549 -20.24 16.11 22.39
C ILE A 549 -20.90 15.55 23.67
N PHE A 550 -22.10 16.02 24.01
CA PHE A 550 -22.82 15.60 25.23
C PHE A 550 -23.79 14.43 25.04
N ALA A 551 -24.14 14.07 23.81
CA ALA A 551 -25.05 12.97 23.48
C ALA A 551 -24.54 12.18 22.27
N ALA A 552 -24.78 10.87 22.28
CA ALA A 552 -24.48 10.04 21.11
C ALA A 552 -25.35 10.50 19.92
N PRO A 553 -24.81 10.64 18.69
CA PRO A 553 -25.62 10.84 17.50
C PRO A 553 -26.54 9.64 17.33
N GLU A 554 -27.79 9.78 17.74
CA GLU A 554 -28.87 8.92 17.26
C GLU A 554 -29.20 9.34 15.83
N LYS A 555 -29.66 8.41 14.98
CA LYS A 555 -30.07 8.71 13.59
C LYS A 555 -31.09 9.88 13.52
N SER A 556 -31.84 10.10 14.60
CA SER A 556 -32.76 11.24 14.80
C SER A 556 -32.04 12.60 14.86
N ILE A 557 -30.86 12.70 15.46
CA ILE A 557 -30.05 13.94 15.53
C ILE A 557 -29.53 14.32 14.13
N ASN A 558 -29.34 13.34 13.25
CA ASN A 558 -28.99 13.56 11.85
C ASN A 558 -30.17 14.13 11.01
N SER A 559 -31.39 14.24 11.55
CA SER A 559 -32.55 14.77 10.80
C SER A 559 -32.63 16.29 10.75
N THR A 560 -31.90 17.00 11.62
CA THR A 560 -31.95 18.47 11.74
C THR A 560 -31.57 19.21 10.45
N PHE A 561 -30.82 18.57 9.56
CA PHE A 561 -30.42 19.14 8.27
C PHE A 561 -31.29 18.67 7.09
N ASN A 562 -32.28 17.80 7.30
CA ASN A 562 -33.07 17.20 6.22
C ASN A 562 -34.07 18.17 5.58
N ALA A 563 -34.44 19.26 6.26
CA ALA A 563 -35.37 20.27 5.72
C ALA A 563 -34.76 21.12 4.58
N ASP A 564 -33.43 21.13 4.44
CA ASP A 564 -32.71 22.16 3.67
C ASP A 564 -32.01 21.62 2.40
N VAL A 565 -32.23 20.34 2.04
CA VAL A 565 -31.67 19.71 0.83
C VAL A 565 -32.09 20.46 -0.44
N ASN A 566 -33.29 21.03 -0.47
CA ASN A 566 -33.82 21.76 -1.63
C ASN A 566 -33.11 23.10 -1.89
N ILE A 567 -32.56 23.74 -0.86
CA ILE A 567 -31.95 25.08 -1.00
C ILE A 567 -30.55 24.98 -1.64
N LEU A 568 -29.79 23.91 -1.33
CA LEU A 568 -28.46 23.68 -1.91
C LEU A 568 -28.52 23.29 -3.39
N SER A 569 -29.59 22.63 -3.83
CA SER A 569 -29.80 22.26 -5.24
C SER A 569 -30.21 23.45 -6.11
N GLU A 570 -30.97 24.41 -5.60
CA GLU A 570 -31.46 25.57 -6.36
C GLU A 570 -30.34 26.57 -6.75
N LEU A 571 -29.18 26.52 -6.10
CA LEU A 571 -28.11 27.53 -6.25
C LEU A 571 -26.91 27.09 -7.11
N ARG A 572 -26.89 25.84 -7.59
CA ARG A 572 -25.83 25.35 -8.50
C ARG A 572 -25.93 26.00 -9.90
N ASP A 573 -27.10 26.55 -10.25
CA ASP A 573 -27.44 27.00 -11.60
C ASP A 573 -27.36 28.53 -11.83
N VAL A 574 -26.92 29.33 -10.85
CA VAL A 574 -26.83 30.80 -11.05
C VAL A 574 -25.46 31.19 -11.60
N ALA A 575 -25.38 31.36 -12.93
CA ALA A 575 -24.21 31.86 -13.63
C ALA A 575 -23.94 33.34 -13.27
N LEU A 576 -22.76 33.63 -12.70
CA LEU A 576 -22.25 34.99 -12.55
C LEU A 576 -21.31 35.28 -13.73
N HIS A 577 -21.75 36.13 -14.65
CA HIS A 577 -21.02 36.52 -15.84
C HIS A 577 -19.68 37.19 -15.51
N LYS A 578 -18.61 36.65 -16.09
CA LYS A 578 -17.34 37.36 -16.34
C LYS A 578 -17.52 38.22 -17.60
N GLU A 579 -17.77 39.51 -17.44
CA GLU A 579 -17.50 40.46 -18.52
C GLU A 579 -16.86 41.74 -17.96
N HIS A 580 -15.53 41.80 -18.02
CA HIS A 580 -14.93 42.78 -18.92
C HIS A 580 -13.92 42.05 -19.83
N PRO A 581 -13.87 42.43 -21.11
CA PRO A 581 -13.37 41.62 -22.21
C PRO A 581 -11.85 41.74 -22.32
N LYS A 582 -11.27 40.76 -23.02
CA LYS A 582 -9.98 40.90 -23.71
C LYS A 582 -9.88 42.29 -24.34
N ILE A 583 -8.89 43.08 -23.93
CA ILE A 583 -8.32 44.13 -24.77
C ILE A 583 -6.80 43.89 -24.76
N PHE A 584 -6.38 43.29 -25.88
CA PHE A 584 -5.06 42.85 -26.34
C PHE A 584 -4.38 41.67 -25.63
#